data_AF-A0A968WZQ7-F1
#
_entry.id   AF-A0A968WZQ7-F1
#
_cell.length_a   1.000
_cell.length_b   1.000
_cell.length_c   1.000
_cell.angle_alpha   90.00
_cell.angle_beta   90.00
_cell.angle_gamma   90.00
#
_symmetry.space_group_name_H-M   'P 1'
#
loop_
_entity.id
_entity.type
_entity.pdbx_description
1 polymer ?
#
loop_
_entity_poly.entity_id
_entity_poly.type
_entity_poly.pdbx_seq_one_letter_code
_entity_poly.pdbx_strand_id
1 'polypeptide(L)'
;MDDTVQITDSDVVKNGNFTAIGISAWTYLCYVLQYRLFGMSAVGFHAVNWLLHTAVACVLFGFGRDFLKNRYSWHVAIFGALLFAVHPLASEIPNYVRTQDLAWATLFSLLAAWALMLFLRDGHWLKLLGCGVCVLGATFSKGPGLAHALMMCGAVGMVTMQLASWQCYAGNGG
;
A
#
# COMPACT_ATOMS: atom_id res chain seq x y z
N MET A 1 2.34 -24.72 10.12
CA MET A 1 1.79 -24.91 11.47
C MET A 1 2.78 -24.47 12.57
N ASP A 2 3.65 -23.48 12.31
CA ASP A 2 4.68 -23.03 13.27
C ASP A 2 4.41 -21.60 13.77
N ASP A 3 3.69 -20.79 12.98
CA ASP A 3 3.32 -19.40 13.27
C ASP A 3 2.36 -19.21 14.45
N THR A 4 1.57 -20.23 14.77
CA THR A 4 0.61 -20.17 15.90
C THR A 4 1.34 -20.01 17.22
N VAL A 5 2.51 -20.63 17.36
CA VAL A 5 3.33 -20.54 18.58
C VAL A 5 3.82 -19.11 18.77
N GLN A 6 4.21 -18.42 17.70
CA GLN A 6 4.69 -17.03 17.77
C GLN A 6 3.57 -16.03 18.11
N ILE A 7 2.32 -16.30 17.74
CA ILE A 7 1.16 -15.49 18.15
C ILE A 7 0.81 -15.76 19.62
N THR A 8 0.82 -17.03 20.05
CA THR A 8 0.49 -17.42 21.43
C THR A 8 1.60 -17.10 22.44
N ASP A 9 2.87 -17.12 22.04
CA ASP A 9 4.02 -16.81 22.91
C ASP A 9 4.50 -15.37 22.84
N SER A 10 3.90 -14.52 21.99
CA SER A 10 4.27 -13.10 22.01
C SER A 10 3.82 -12.43 23.32
N ASP A 11 4.77 -11.79 24.00
CA ASP A 11 4.53 -10.96 25.20
C ASP A 11 3.48 -9.85 24.97
N VAL A 12 3.20 -9.53 23.71
CA VAL A 12 2.14 -8.59 23.30
C VAL A 12 0.75 -9.15 23.57
N VAL A 13 0.54 -10.43 23.25
CA VAL A 13 -0.76 -11.12 23.46
C VAL A 13 -0.91 -11.55 24.92
N LYS A 14 0.18 -11.96 25.58
CA LYS A 14 0.16 -12.39 26.98
C LYS A 14 0.18 -11.24 27.99
N ASN A 15 1.02 -10.22 27.78
CA ASN A 15 1.30 -9.18 28.77
C ASN A 15 0.83 -7.78 28.34
N GLY A 16 0.22 -7.62 27.15
CA GLY A 16 -0.27 -6.33 26.67
C GLY A 16 0.84 -5.28 26.49
N ASN A 17 2.09 -5.71 26.33
CA ASN A 17 3.22 -4.78 26.30
C ASN A 17 3.40 -4.16 24.91
N PHE A 18 2.66 -3.08 24.65
CA PHE A 18 2.70 -2.36 23.37
C PHE A 18 4.05 -1.69 23.07
N THR A 19 4.93 -1.53 24.07
CA THR A 19 6.25 -0.90 23.88
C THR A 19 7.25 -1.78 23.12
N ALA A 20 7.07 -3.11 23.14
CA ALA A 20 7.90 -4.05 22.37
C ALA A 20 7.55 -4.11 20.87
N ILE A 21 6.42 -3.51 20.45
CA ILE A 21 5.88 -3.59 19.08
C ILE A 21 6.57 -2.59 18.13
N GLY A 22 7.15 -1.52 18.67
CA GLY A 22 7.78 -0.47 17.88
C GLY A 22 6.82 0.11 16.82
N ILE A 23 7.38 0.50 15.68
CA ILE A 23 6.69 1.17 14.55
C ILE A 23 5.62 0.31 13.86
N SER A 24 5.41 -0.96 14.22
CA SER A 24 4.46 -1.86 13.53
C SER A 24 3.09 -1.98 14.23
N ALA A 25 2.73 -0.99 15.05
CA ALA A 25 1.52 -1.00 15.89
C ALA A 25 0.22 -1.19 15.08
N TRP A 26 0.16 -0.67 13.85
CA TRP A 26 -1.04 -0.76 13.00
C TRP A 26 -1.37 -2.21 12.63
N THR A 27 -0.37 -2.96 12.17
CA THR A 27 -0.54 -4.34 11.75
C THR A 27 -0.97 -5.22 12.93
N TYR A 28 -0.38 -5.00 14.12
CA TYR A 28 -0.79 -5.70 15.34
C TYR A 28 -2.22 -5.37 15.77
N LEU A 29 -2.64 -4.11 15.67
CA LEU A 29 -4.02 -3.72 15.95
C LEU A 29 -4.99 -4.45 15.01
N CYS A 30 -4.68 -4.51 13.71
CA CYS A 30 -5.47 -5.26 12.72
C CYS A 30 -5.52 -6.76 13.02
N TYR A 31 -4.43 -7.37 13.49
CA TYR A 31 -4.43 -8.77 13.92
C TYR A 31 -5.29 -8.99 15.16
N VAL A 32 -5.20 -8.12 16.16
CA VAL A 32 -6.02 -8.23 17.38
C VAL A 32 -7.51 -8.09 17.05
N LEU A 33 -7.88 -7.17 16.16
CA LEU A 33 -9.24 -7.02 15.67
C LEU A 33 -9.71 -8.27 14.90
N GLN A 34 -8.88 -8.80 14.00
CA GLN A 34 -9.17 -10.06 13.31
C GLN A 34 -9.39 -11.22 14.28
N TYR A 35 -8.50 -11.37 15.26
CA TYR A 35 -8.60 -12.41 16.27
C TYR A 35 -9.88 -12.26 17.10
N ARG A 36 -10.29 -11.03 17.44
CA ARG A 36 -11.56 -10.79 18.16
C ARG A 36 -12.81 -11.08 17.32
N LEU A 37 -12.75 -10.87 16.00
CA LEU A 37 -13.89 -11.06 15.11
C LEU A 37 -14.03 -12.50 14.61
N PHE A 38 -12.91 -13.18 14.37
CA PHE A 38 -12.87 -14.48 13.67
C PHE A 38 -12.19 -15.60 14.49
N GLY A 39 -11.62 -15.29 15.66
CA GLY A 39 -10.85 -16.25 16.46
C GLY A 39 -9.58 -16.72 15.74
N MET A 40 -9.17 -17.98 15.99
CA MET A 40 -8.07 -18.65 15.30
C MET A 40 -8.48 -19.28 13.95
N SER A 41 -9.59 -18.85 13.36
CA SER A 41 -10.09 -19.41 12.11
C SER A 41 -9.20 -18.99 10.92
N ALA A 42 -8.52 -19.95 10.30
CA ALA A 42 -7.68 -19.71 9.11
C ALA A 42 -8.46 -19.02 7.97
N VAL A 43 -9.76 -19.32 7.84
CA VAL A 43 -10.65 -18.71 6.83
C VAL A 43 -10.73 -17.19 7.02
N GLY A 44 -10.80 -16.70 8.25
CA GLY A 44 -10.88 -15.27 8.55
C GLY A 44 -9.61 -14.51 8.13
N PHE A 45 -8.45 -15.07 8.44
CA PHE A 45 -7.16 -14.48 8.04
C PHE A 45 -6.97 -14.48 6.51
N HIS A 46 -7.37 -15.55 5.82
CA HIS A 46 -7.33 -15.60 4.37
C HIS A 46 -8.28 -14.58 3.71
N ALA A 47 -9.47 -14.40 4.25
CA ALA A 47 -10.43 -13.43 3.74
C ALA A 47 -9.89 -11.99 3.81
N VAL A 48 -9.20 -11.64 4.91
CA VAL A 48 -8.57 -10.31 5.03
C VAL A 48 -7.42 -10.13 4.04
N ASN A 49 -6.59 -11.15 3.82
CA ASN A 49 -5.55 -11.09 2.79
C ASN A 49 -6.13 -10.85 1.40
N TRP A 50 -7.22 -11.56 1.06
CA TRP A 50 -7.91 -11.39 -0.22
C TRP A 50 -8.49 -9.99 -0.37
N LEU A 51 -9.12 -9.47 0.68
CA LEU A 51 -9.67 -8.11 0.67
C LEU A 51 -8.56 -7.07 0.46
N LEU A 52 -7.44 -7.23 1.17
CA LEU A 52 -6.32 -6.31 1.10
C LEU A 52 -5.64 -6.36 -0.29
N HIS A 53 -5.45 -7.55 -0.84
CA HIS A 53 -4.95 -7.71 -2.21
C HIS A 53 -5.88 -7.06 -3.24
N THR A 54 -7.18 -7.29 -3.12
CA THR A 54 -8.20 -6.66 -3.98
C THR A 54 -8.13 -5.14 -3.87
N ALA A 55 -7.99 -4.59 -2.66
CA ALA A 55 -7.86 -3.16 -2.43
C ALA A 55 -6.61 -2.59 -3.13
N VAL A 56 -5.46 -3.26 -3.01
CA VAL A 56 -4.22 -2.86 -3.70
C VAL A 56 -4.42 -2.88 -5.21
N ALA A 57 -5.04 -3.92 -5.78
CA ALA A 57 -5.33 -4.01 -7.20
C ALA A 57 -6.23 -2.86 -7.69
N CYS A 58 -7.28 -2.51 -6.94
CA CYS A 58 -8.17 -1.40 -7.25
C CYS A 58 -7.44 -0.05 -7.23
N VAL A 59 -6.61 0.20 -6.21
CA VAL A 59 -5.79 1.43 -6.12
C VAL A 59 -4.77 1.48 -7.26
N LEU A 60 -4.11 0.37 -7.57
CA LEU A 60 -3.16 0.28 -8.68
C LEU A 60 -3.84 0.61 -10.02
N PHE A 61 -5.06 0.10 -10.24
CA PHE A 61 -5.84 0.45 -11.42
C PHE A 61 -6.16 1.95 -11.48
N GLY A 62 -6.68 2.53 -10.39
CA GLY A 62 -7.01 3.96 -10.32
C GLY A 62 -5.80 4.85 -10.56
N PHE A 63 -4.70 4.56 -9.86
CA PHE A 63 -3.41 5.20 -10.05
C PHE A 63 -2.93 5.08 -11.49
N GLY A 64 -2.88 3.87 -12.04
CA GLY A 64 -2.43 3.61 -13.41
C GLY A 64 -3.28 4.33 -14.47
N ARG A 65 -4.60 4.36 -14.30
CA ARG A 65 -5.52 5.05 -15.20
C ARG A 65 -5.23 6.55 -15.23
N ASP A 66 -5.05 7.17 -14.07
CA ASP A 66 -4.78 8.60 -13.99
C ASP A 66 -3.34 8.92 -14.42
N PHE A 67 -2.37 8.06 -14.09
CA PHE A 67 -0.96 8.20 -14.47
C PHE A 67 -0.72 8.11 -15.98
N LEU A 68 -1.45 7.21 -16.66
CA LEU A 68 -1.36 7.01 -18.10
C LEU A 68 -2.29 7.93 -18.91
N LYS A 69 -3.13 8.73 -18.25
CA LYS A 69 -4.06 9.66 -18.91
C LYS A 69 -3.24 10.58 -19.84
N ASN A 70 -3.56 10.52 -21.14
CA ASN A 70 -2.89 11.21 -22.26
C ASN A 70 -1.60 10.60 -22.81
N ARG A 71 -1.13 9.42 -22.36
CA ARG A 71 0.08 8.77 -22.91
C ARG A 71 -0.15 7.42 -23.54
N TYR A 72 -0.95 6.58 -22.87
CA TYR A 72 -1.20 5.22 -23.30
C TYR A 72 -2.68 4.90 -23.16
N SER A 73 -3.13 3.88 -23.87
CA SER A 73 -4.50 3.42 -23.77
C SER A 73 -4.79 2.89 -22.36
N TRP A 74 -5.97 3.23 -21.82
CA TRP A 74 -6.43 2.78 -20.49
C TRP A 74 -6.38 1.25 -20.30
N HIS A 75 -6.39 0.48 -21.40
CA HIS A 75 -6.19 -0.96 -21.42
C HIS A 75 -4.88 -1.41 -20.76
N VAL A 76 -3.81 -0.61 -20.82
CA VAL A 76 -2.52 -0.94 -20.17
C VAL A 76 -2.64 -0.88 -18.64
N ALA A 77 -3.38 0.09 -18.10
CA ALA A 77 -3.66 0.17 -16.67
C ALA A 77 -4.49 -1.02 -16.20
N ILE A 78 -5.50 -1.42 -16.98
CA ILE A 78 -6.29 -2.62 -16.71
C ILE A 78 -5.42 -3.87 -16.73
N PHE A 79 -4.60 -4.03 -17.76
CA PHE A 79 -3.76 -5.20 -17.89
C PHE A 79 -2.76 -5.30 -16.73
N GLY A 80 -2.15 -4.19 -16.32
CA GLY A 80 -1.27 -4.17 -15.14
C GLY A 80 -2.00 -4.51 -13.83
N ALA A 81 -3.21 -3.98 -13.62
CA ALA A 81 -4.01 -4.27 -12.44
C ALA A 81 -4.53 -5.71 -12.41
N LEU A 82 -4.96 -6.24 -13.56
CA LEU A 82 -5.38 -7.64 -13.71
C LEU A 82 -4.21 -8.58 -13.56
N LEU A 83 -3.04 -8.26 -14.12
CA LEU A 83 -1.82 -9.01 -13.88
C LEU A 83 -1.53 -9.03 -12.39
N PHE A 84 -1.57 -7.90 -11.68
CA PHE A 84 -1.35 -7.89 -10.22
C PHE A 84 -2.42 -8.71 -9.45
N ALA A 85 -3.69 -8.60 -9.83
CA ALA A 85 -4.79 -9.31 -9.19
C ALA A 85 -4.71 -10.83 -9.39
N VAL A 86 -4.37 -11.27 -10.61
CA VAL A 86 -4.28 -12.68 -11.02
C VAL A 86 -2.89 -13.25 -10.77
N HIS A 87 -1.86 -12.40 -10.60
CA HIS A 87 -0.53 -12.86 -10.22
C HIS A 87 -0.70 -13.65 -8.94
N PRO A 88 -0.31 -14.94 -8.92
CA PRO A 88 -0.30 -15.70 -7.71
C PRO A 88 0.72 -15.01 -6.80
N LEU A 89 0.24 -14.13 -5.92
CA LEU A 89 0.97 -13.74 -4.74
C LEU A 89 1.13 -15.02 -3.94
N ALA A 90 2.20 -15.74 -4.25
CA ALA A 90 2.70 -16.97 -3.67
C ALA A 90 1.68 -17.77 -2.85
N SER A 91 1.42 -19.00 -3.27
CA SER A 91 0.81 -20.07 -2.45
C SER A 91 1.43 -20.28 -1.06
N GLU A 92 2.44 -19.49 -0.68
CA GLU A 92 3.15 -19.45 0.60
C GLU A 92 2.76 -18.27 1.51
N ILE A 93 2.18 -17.18 0.96
CA ILE A 93 1.67 -16.01 1.71
C ILE A 93 0.44 -16.33 2.59
N PRO A 94 -0.45 -17.27 2.24
CA PRO A 94 -1.51 -17.71 3.15
C PRO A 94 -0.96 -18.46 4.37
N ASN A 95 0.23 -19.06 4.28
CA ASN A 95 0.79 -19.90 5.35
C ASN A 95 1.54 -19.10 6.42
N TYR A 96 1.89 -17.84 6.12
CA TYR A 96 2.49 -16.92 7.08
C TYR A 96 1.50 -15.83 7.48
N VAL A 97 0.95 -15.94 8.70
CA VAL A 97 0.05 -14.91 9.27
C VAL A 97 0.74 -13.54 9.29
N ARG A 98 2.08 -13.49 9.25
CA ARG A 98 2.93 -12.30 9.29
C ARG A 98 3.11 -11.53 7.98
N THR A 99 2.40 -11.85 6.89
CA THR A 99 2.59 -11.20 5.57
C THR A 99 1.65 -10.04 5.29
N GLN A 100 0.65 -9.77 6.14
CA GLN A 100 -0.30 -8.65 5.93
C GLN A 100 0.37 -7.28 5.98
N ASP A 101 1.46 -7.14 6.74
CA ASP A 101 2.18 -5.88 6.91
C ASP A 101 2.75 -5.33 5.60
N LEU A 102 3.21 -6.21 4.71
CA LEU A 102 3.74 -5.82 3.40
C LEU A 102 2.63 -5.31 2.50
N ALA A 103 1.48 -5.98 2.48
CA ALA A 103 0.33 -5.57 1.68
C ALA A 103 -0.26 -4.23 2.17
N TRP A 104 -0.30 -3.99 3.48
CA TRP A 104 -0.67 -2.67 4.03
C TRP A 104 0.33 -1.59 3.62
N ALA A 105 1.64 -1.86 3.75
CA ALA A 105 2.67 -0.92 3.35
C ALA A 105 2.60 -0.59 1.84
N THR A 106 2.34 -1.58 0.99
CA THR A 106 2.14 -1.40 -0.46
C THR A 106 0.90 -0.55 -0.74
N LEU A 107 -0.24 -0.85 -0.11
CA LEU A 107 -1.48 -0.09 -0.28
C LEU A 107 -1.27 1.39 0.06
N PHE A 108 -0.72 1.67 1.23
CA PHE A 108 -0.48 3.04 1.68
C PHE A 108 0.56 3.78 0.82
N SER A 109 1.61 3.09 0.37
CA SER A 109 2.63 3.68 -0.52
C SER A 109 2.03 4.07 -1.88
N LEU A 110 1.18 3.20 -2.47
CA LEU A 110 0.47 3.50 -3.71
C LEU A 110 -0.52 4.66 -3.56
N LEU A 111 -1.29 4.69 -2.46
CA LEU A 111 -2.19 5.79 -2.16
C LEU A 111 -1.45 7.11 -1.97
N ALA A 112 -0.31 7.10 -1.27
CA ALA A 112 0.53 8.28 -1.08
C ALA A 112 1.02 8.82 -2.44
N ALA A 113 1.56 7.95 -3.28
CA ALA A 113 2.06 8.31 -4.60
C ALA A 113 0.93 8.86 -5.51
N TRP A 114 -0.26 8.24 -5.48
CA TRP A 114 -1.41 8.70 -6.24
C TRP A 114 -1.92 10.06 -5.75
N ALA A 115 -2.03 10.25 -4.44
CA ALA A 115 -2.45 11.51 -3.85
C ALA A 115 -1.46 12.66 -4.17
N LEU A 116 -0.15 12.38 -4.10
CA LEU A 116 0.89 13.33 -4.51
C LEU A 116 0.76 13.70 -6.00
N MET A 117 0.53 12.71 -6.87
CA MET A 117 0.32 12.95 -8.30
C MET A 117 -0.88 13.87 -8.55
N LEU A 118 -2.01 13.61 -7.87
CA LEU A 118 -3.22 14.43 -7.99
C LEU A 118 -3.03 15.84 -7.41
N PHE A 119 -2.21 15.99 -6.37
CA PHE A 119 -1.81 17.30 -5.84
C PHE A 119 -0.98 18.08 -6.86
N LEU A 120 0.03 17.45 -7.46
CA LEU A 120 0.86 18.10 -8.48
C LEU A 120 0.06 18.51 -9.72
N ARG A 121 -1.05 17.83 -10.03
CA ARG A 121 -1.93 18.18 -11.15
C ARG A 121 -2.90 19.32 -10.84
N ASP A 122 -3.58 19.23 -9.70
CA ASP A 122 -4.73 20.11 -9.41
C ASP A 122 -4.44 21.15 -8.29
N GLY A 123 -3.29 21.08 -7.61
CA GLY A 123 -2.84 22.05 -6.60
C GLY A 123 -3.57 22.00 -5.24
N HIS A 124 -4.56 21.12 -5.07
CA HIS A 124 -5.40 21.10 -3.85
C HIS A 124 -4.65 20.50 -2.64
N TRP A 125 -4.37 21.31 -1.63
CA TRP A 125 -3.63 20.94 -0.41
C TRP A 125 -4.24 19.75 0.38
N LEU A 126 -5.55 19.51 0.29
CA LEU A 126 -6.19 18.34 0.90
C LEU A 126 -5.60 17.01 0.39
N LYS A 127 -5.16 16.97 -0.87
CA LYS A 127 -4.50 15.79 -1.45
C LYS A 127 -3.09 15.60 -0.92
N LEU A 128 -2.40 16.71 -0.60
CA LEU A 128 -1.10 16.67 0.06
C LEU A 128 -1.23 16.16 1.51
N LEU A 129 -2.29 16.58 2.23
CA LEU A 129 -2.61 15.97 3.53
C LEU A 129 -2.91 14.48 3.40
N GLY A 130 -3.70 14.08 2.41
CA GLY A 130 -3.96 12.67 2.11
C GLY A 130 -2.66 11.88 1.87
N CYS A 131 -1.72 12.45 1.11
CA CYS A 131 -0.38 11.87 0.92
C CYS A 131 0.37 11.72 2.26
N GLY A 132 0.41 12.77 3.07
CA GLY A 132 1.07 12.75 4.38
C GLY A 132 0.49 11.66 5.31
N VAL A 133 -0.84 11.57 5.39
CA VAL A 133 -1.54 10.54 6.17
C VAL A 133 -1.19 9.13 5.66
N CYS A 134 -1.12 8.93 4.34
CA CYS A 134 -0.76 7.63 3.76
C CYS A 134 0.70 7.26 4.04
N VAL A 135 1.64 8.21 3.96
CA VAL A 135 3.06 7.97 4.32
C VAL A 135 3.20 7.57 5.79
N LEU A 136 2.45 8.24 6.68
CA LEU A 136 2.40 7.86 8.09
C LEU A 136 1.81 6.45 8.25
N GLY A 137 0.71 6.13 7.56
CA GLY A 137 0.12 4.79 7.55
C GLY A 137 1.10 3.69 7.09
N ALA A 138 1.89 3.95 6.05
CA ALA A 138 2.93 3.03 5.58
C ALA A 138 4.03 2.83 6.65
N THR A 139 4.45 3.92 7.30
CA THR A 139 5.46 3.91 8.37
C THR A 139 4.99 3.10 9.57
N PHE A 140 3.71 3.21 9.93
CA PHE A 140 3.11 2.47 11.05
C PHE A 140 2.79 1.00 10.74
N SER A 141 2.84 0.60 9.46
CA SER A 141 2.55 -0.77 9.05
C SER A 141 3.78 -1.68 9.16
N LYS A 142 4.99 -1.19 8.85
CA LYS A 142 6.26 -1.94 8.95
C LYS A 142 7.48 -1.01 8.92
N GLY A 143 8.58 -1.42 9.54
CA GLY A 143 9.87 -0.69 9.53
C GLY A 143 10.34 -0.16 8.15
N PRO A 144 10.29 -0.95 7.05
CA PRO A 144 10.66 -0.47 5.71
C PRO A 144 9.55 0.30 4.96
N GLY A 145 8.35 0.45 5.54
CA GLY A 145 7.20 1.08 4.88
C GLY A 145 7.42 2.55 4.51
N LEU A 146 8.15 3.29 5.35
CA LEU A 146 8.55 4.67 5.06
C LEU A 146 9.45 4.75 3.82
N ALA A 147 10.47 3.88 3.73
CA ALA A 147 11.38 3.86 2.59
C ALA A 147 10.63 3.54 1.28
N HIS A 148 9.69 2.60 1.34
CA HIS A 148 8.86 2.23 0.19
C HIS A 148 7.96 3.40 -0.27
N ALA A 149 7.31 4.08 0.67
CA ALA A 149 6.46 5.22 0.38
C ALA A 149 7.27 6.39 -0.21
N LEU A 150 8.43 6.69 0.35
CA LEU A 150 9.32 7.74 -0.16
C LEU A 150 9.85 7.40 -1.55
N MET A 151 10.25 6.15 -1.80
CA MET A 151 10.73 5.72 -3.12
C MET A 151 9.63 5.88 -4.18
N MET A 152 8.40 5.45 -3.88
CA MET A 152 7.26 5.57 -4.81
C MET A 152 6.86 7.02 -5.05
N CYS A 153 6.73 7.83 -3.99
CA CYS A 153 6.43 9.26 -4.11
C CYS A 153 7.53 10.01 -4.87
N GLY A 154 8.80 9.72 -4.59
CA GLY A 154 9.96 10.33 -5.25
C GLY A 154 10.00 9.99 -6.75
N ALA A 155 9.79 8.72 -7.11
CA ALA A 155 9.73 8.31 -8.51
C ALA A 155 8.59 9.00 -9.27
N VAL A 156 7.37 9.01 -8.72
CA VAL A 156 6.22 9.68 -9.35
C VAL A 156 6.41 11.19 -9.43
N GLY A 157 6.95 11.81 -8.37
CA GLY A 157 7.28 13.23 -8.35
C GLY A 157 8.28 13.61 -9.44
N MET A 158 9.40 12.89 -9.56
CA MET A 158 10.40 13.15 -10.60
C MET A 158 9.82 13.01 -12.00
N VAL A 159 9.08 11.93 -12.26
CA VAL A 159 8.47 11.70 -13.57
C VAL A 159 7.51 12.84 -13.90
N THR A 160 6.57 13.15 -13.02
CA THR A 160 5.58 14.22 -13.25
C THR A 160 6.21 15.60 -13.46
N MET A 161 7.28 15.93 -12.72
CA MET A 161 8.03 17.18 -12.90
C MET A 161 8.79 17.24 -14.22
N GLN A 162 9.47 16.16 -14.62
CA GLN A 162 10.13 16.09 -15.93
C GLN A 162 9.13 16.33 -17.06
N LEU A 163 7.95 15.73 -16.96
CA LEU A 163 6.93 15.87 -18.01
C LEU A 163 6.40 17.29 -18.14
N ALA A 164 6.28 18.01 -17.03
CA ALA A 164 5.90 19.43 -17.05
C ALA A 164 6.96 20.29 -17.78
N SER A 165 8.26 20.00 -17.59
CA SER A 165 9.32 20.76 -18.27
C SER A 165 9.39 20.49 -19.78
N TRP A 166 9.16 19.25 -20.21
CA TRP A 166 9.09 18.90 -21.65
C TRP A 166 7.94 19.62 -22.38
N GLN A 167 6.77 19.76 -21.73
CA GLN A 167 5.63 20.47 -22.31
C GLN A 167 5.91 21.97 -22.49
N CYS A 168 6.58 22.61 -21.52
CA CYS A 168 7.01 24.00 -21.65
C CYS A 168 8.01 24.22 -22.79
N TYR A 169 8.92 23.26 -23.02
CA TYR A 169 9.89 23.35 -24.12
C TYR A 169 9.23 23.18 -25.49
N ALA A 170 8.30 22.24 -25.63
CA ALA A 170 7.58 22.01 -26.89
C ALA A 170 6.61 23.15 -27.24
N GLY A 171 6.05 23.87 -26.26
CA GLY A 171 5.12 24.98 -26.48
C GLY A 171 5.77 26.32 -26.86
N ASN A 172 7.07 26.50 -26.58
CA ASN A 172 7.80 27.75 -26.87
C ASN A 172 8.57 27.72 -28.21
N GLY A 173 8.50 26.62 -28.96
CA GLY A 173 9.24 26.41 -30.20
C GLY A 173 8.39 26.44 -31.49
N GLY A 174 7.12 26.87 -31.41
CA GLY A 174 6.22 27.05 -32.56
C GLY A 174 5.79 28.50 -32.70
#